data_AF-A0A0A9XR34-F1
#
_entry.id   AF-A0A0A9XR34-F1
#
_cell.length_a   1.000
_cell.length_b   1.000
_cell.length_c   1.000
_cell.angle_alpha   90.00
_cell.angle_beta   90.00
_cell.angle_gamma   90.00
#
_symmetry.space_group_name_H-M   'P 1'
#
loop_
_entity.id
_entity.type
_entity.pdbx_description
1 polymer ?
#
loop_
_entity_poly.entity_id
_entity_poly.type
_entity_poly.pdbx_seq_one_letter_code
_entity_poly.pdbx_strand_id
1 'polypeptide(L)'
;MLLAATVLVACLTEIHSQSLKPSCDSPIYCKGELLHDVQMARLFNDSKTFVDLKLRKPEKEVLNAFDNLKNKYNRTIPKEQLRDFVDEYFVDCPADPKCKELEVWEPNDWKPDPNILDRIADQNYRGWAKKLNHIWRELSRKMSSTVLKDKTMTSLIYLPNGFVIPGGRFKEMYYWDNYWIIKGLLHCDMFETVKGVIENFFELVKKIGHIPNGSRVYYKERSQPPMLTLMVDAYVRSSRDEGFINRGTLEILDKELMYFIQNRQVDVKKNGTLHKLYRYYAPSSGPRPESYREDFLLAEDLPSQDSKTKLYVNLKSAAESGWDFSSRWYITENGTNEGTLKDVQTEYIIPVDLNAILFGCFETISKWFQWVGDFEKYWFYRFKAIELATGIEKVMWNKRDGIWYDYDNLNFKQRKYFYSSNFAPLWTGAYTFYRPELSRNIINYIFKMGINKHRGGTPQSIYDTGEQWDYPNA
;
A
#
# COMPACT_ATOMS: atom_id res chain seq x y z
N MET A 1 52.35 19.08 9.42
CA MET A 1 51.10 19.85 9.46
C MET A 1 50.56 19.96 8.05
N LEU A 2 49.55 19.16 7.70
CA LEU A 2 48.63 19.46 6.60
C LEU A 2 47.36 18.65 6.90
N LEU A 3 46.41 19.32 7.55
CA LEU A 3 45.06 18.80 7.77
C LEU A 3 44.33 18.80 6.43
N ALA A 4 43.96 17.62 5.94
CA ALA A 4 42.95 17.49 4.89
C ALA A 4 41.57 17.55 5.56
N ALA A 5 40.95 18.73 5.52
CA ALA A 5 39.56 18.91 5.92
C ALA A 5 38.66 18.25 4.87
N THR A 6 38.10 17.09 5.20
CA THR A 6 37.03 16.45 4.42
C THR A 6 35.71 17.10 4.83
N VAL A 7 35.21 18.01 3.99
CA VAL A 7 33.86 18.56 4.11
C VAL A 7 32.87 17.45 3.75
N LEU A 8 32.23 16.88 4.76
CA LEU A 8 31.07 16.00 4.60
C LEU A 8 29.88 16.88 4.24
N VAL A 9 29.56 16.94 2.95
CA VAL A 9 28.27 17.47 2.49
C VAL A 9 27.22 16.41 2.83
N ALA A 10 26.52 16.60 3.95
CA ALA A 10 25.24 15.95 4.16
C ALA A 10 24.26 16.60 3.17
N CYS A 11 23.94 15.91 2.06
CA CYS A 11 22.79 16.27 1.24
C CYS A 11 21.52 15.96 2.05
N LEU A 12 21.16 16.87 2.96
CA LEU A 12 19.75 17.12 3.24
C LEU A 12 19.18 17.64 1.92
N THR A 13 18.41 16.80 1.24
CA THR A 13 17.56 17.29 0.16
C THR A 13 16.51 18.17 0.82
N GLU A 14 16.83 19.45 0.97
CA GLU A 14 15.81 20.47 1.16
C GLU A 14 14.83 20.29 0.00
N ILE A 15 13.60 19.92 0.33
CA ILE A 15 12.49 19.95 -0.62
C ILE A 15 12.27 21.44 -0.91
N HIS A 16 13.08 22.00 -1.82
CA HIS A 16 12.63 23.14 -2.59
C HIS A 16 11.33 22.69 -3.26
N SER A 17 10.36 23.59 -3.40
CA SER A 17 9.18 23.48 -4.24
C SER A 17 9.52 23.27 -5.75
N GLN A 18 10.51 22.43 -6.08
CA GLN A 18 10.56 21.76 -7.36
C GLN A 18 9.26 20.97 -7.50
N SER A 19 8.53 21.28 -8.57
CA SER A 19 7.15 20.87 -8.80
C SER A 19 6.98 19.35 -8.69
N LEU A 20 6.61 18.85 -7.49
CA LEU A 20 6.21 17.46 -7.33
C LEU A 20 5.08 17.17 -8.33
N LYS A 21 5.19 16.04 -9.02
CA LYS A 21 4.15 15.61 -9.96
C LYS A 21 2.84 15.36 -9.21
N PRO A 22 1.68 15.66 -9.81
CA PRO A 22 0.39 15.29 -9.22
C PRO A 22 0.27 13.77 -9.12
N SER A 23 -0.66 13.26 -8.30
CA SER A 23 -0.88 11.81 -8.15
C SER A 23 -1.28 11.09 -9.45
N CYS A 24 -1.75 11.84 -10.46
CA CYS A 24 -1.81 11.45 -11.86
C CYS A 24 -2.09 12.65 -12.78
N ASP A 25 -2.10 12.42 -14.08
CA ASP A 25 -2.32 13.47 -15.08
C ASP A 25 -3.79 13.90 -15.27
N SER A 26 -4.77 13.17 -14.71
CA SER A 26 -6.19 13.49 -14.93
C SER A 26 -6.58 14.83 -14.27
N PRO A 27 -7.11 15.79 -15.05
CA PRO A 27 -7.64 17.07 -14.56
C PRO A 27 -9.00 16.96 -13.85
N ILE A 28 -9.56 15.75 -13.71
CA ILE A 28 -10.80 15.50 -12.96
C ILE A 28 -10.50 14.66 -11.73
N TYR A 29 -9.74 13.58 -11.87
CA TYR A 29 -9.55 12.61 -10.78
C TYR A 29 -8.33 12.88 -9.90
N CYS A 30 -7.39 13.75 -10.31
CA CYS A 30 -6.12 13.95 -9.58
C CYS A 30 -5.73 15.41 -9.34
N LYS A 31 -6.19 16.33 -10.17
CA LYS A 31 -5.89 17.77 -10.08
C LYS A 31 -7.04 18.57 -10.68
N GLY A 32 -6.94 19.90 -10.64
CA GLY A 32 -7.88 20.80 -11.31
C GLY A 32 -8.98 21.34 -10.38
N GLU A 33 -9.65 22.39 -10.85
CA GLU A 33 -10.67 23.09 -10.08
C GLU A 33 -11.95 22.27 -9.91
N LEU A 34 -12.31 21.40 -10.87
CA LEU A 34 -13.49 20.56 -10.75
C LEU A 34 -13.38 19.61 -9.54
N LEU A 35 -12.21 18.97 -9.36
CA LEU A 35 -11.93 18.17 -8.18
C LEU A 35 -12.05 18.98 -6.91
N HIS A 36 -11.39 20.15 -6.87
CA HIS A 36 -11.40 21.03 -5.70
C HIS A 36 -12.82 21.46 -5.32
N ASP A 37 -13.57 22.05 -6.26
CA ASP A 37 -14.88 22.63 -6.02
C ASP A 37 -15.87 21.55 -5.56
N VAL A 38 -15.87 20.36 -6.18
CA VAL A 38 -16.76 19.25 -5.77
C VAL A 38 -16.42 18.73 -4.37
N GLN A 39 -15.14 18.54 -4.07
CA GLN A 39 -14.69 18.01 -2.78
C GLN A 39 -15.01 19.00 -1.65
N MET A 40 -14.72 20.29 -1.86
CA MET A 40 -14.93 21.34 -0.87
C MET A 40 -16.41 21.71 -0.68
N ALA A 41 -17.25 21.54 -1.71
CA ALA A 41 -18.70 21.71 -1.60
C ALA A 41 -19.39 20.64 -0.73
N ARG A 42 -18.69 19.55 -0.38
CA ARG A 42 -19.23 18.43 0.42
C ARG A 42 -20.52 17.88 -0.19
N LEU A 43 -20.48 17.59 -1.49
CA LEU A 43 -21.60 16.93 -2.20
C LEU A 43 -21.80 15.49 -1.74
N PHE A 44 -20.72 14.86 -1.25
CA PHE A 44 -20.70 13.50 -0.73
C PHE A 44 -20.07 13.48 0.66
N ASN A 45 -20.53 12.55 1.50
CA ASN A 45 -19.99 12.34 2.84
C ASN A 45 -18.55 11.83 2.78
N ASP A 46 -18.25 10.96 1.83
CA ASP A 46 -16.91 10.39 1.60
C ASP A 46 -16.30 10.99 0.32
N SER A 47 -15.11 11.60 0.44
CA SER A 47 -14.35 12.17 -0.68
C SER A 47 -13.99 11.15 -1.77
N LYS A 48 -13.88 9.87 -1.45
CA LYS A 48 -13.64 8.81 -2.45
C LYS A 48 -14.82 8.67 -3.42
N THR A 49 -16.04 9.00 -3.00
CA THR A 49 -17.25 8.83 -3.82
C THR A 49 -17.10 9.52 -5.17
N PHE A 50 -16.69 10.80 -5.18
CA PHE A 50 -16.60 11.57 -6.42
C PHE A 50 -15.52 11.04 -7.36
N VAL A 51 -14.32 10.73 -6.84
CA VAL A 51 -13.21 10.23 -7.66
C VAL A 51 -13.43 8.79 -8.14
N ASP A 52 -14.42 8.09 -7.61
CA ASP A 52 -14.85 6.76 -8.06
C ASP A 52 -15.92 6.80 -9.16
N LEU A 53 -16.60 7.93 -9.35
CA LEU A 53 -17.64 8.07 -10.37
C LEU A 53 -17.06 7.96 -11.78
N LYS A 54 -17.87 7.44 -12.70
CA LYS A 54 -17.56 7.42 -14.12
C LYS A 54 -18.17 8.64 -14.79
N LEU A 55 -17.49 9.17 -15.81
CA LEU A 55 -18.06 10.18 -16.69
C LEU A 55 -19.19 9.60 -17.57
N ARG A 56 -20.20 10.41 -17.84
CA ARG A 56 -21.25 10.15 -18.84
C ARG A 56 -20.87 10.66 -20.23
N LYS A 57 -19.92 11.59 -20.31
CA LYS A 57 -19.44 12.26 -21.53
C LYS A 57 -17.90 12.28 -21.57
N PRO A 58 -17.27 12.43 -22.75
CA PRO A 58 -15.82 12.54 -22.86
C PRO A 58 -15.23 13.63 -21.94
N GLU A 59 -14.05 13.40 -21.37
CA GLU A 59 -13.40 14.28 -20.38
C GLU A 59 -13.37 15.75 -20.82
N LYS A 60 -13.06 16.02 -22.09
CA LYS A 60 -13.03 17.37 -22.67
C LYS A 60 -14.39 18.06 -22.67
N GLU A 61 -15.47 17.32 -22.94
CA GLU A 61 -16.84 17.87 -22.94
C GLU A 61 -17.25 18.25 -21.51
N VAL A 62 -16.96 17.38 -20.54
CA VAL A 62 -17.24 17.63 -19.10
C VAL A 62 -16.50 18.88 -18.62
N LEU A 63 -15.20 19.01 -18.91
CA LEU A 63 -14.40 20.17 -18.50
C LEU A 63 -14.90 21.47 -19.15
N ASN A 64 -15.24 21.44 -20.44
CA ASN A 64 -15.82 22.61 -21.12
C ASN A 64 -17.17 23.03 -20.51
N ALA A 65 -18.03 22.05 -20.20
CA ALA A 65 -19.31 22.30 -19.55
C ALA A 65 -19.12 22.89 -18.14
N PHE A 66 -18.13 22.40 -17.39
CA PHE A 66 -17.77 22.94 -16.09
C PHE A 66 -17.25 24.38 -16.17
N ASP A 67 -16.36 24.69 -17.12
CA ASP A 67 -15.85 26.04 -17.33
C ASP A 67 -16.96 27.03 -17.69
N ASN A 68 -17.90 26.62 -18.54
CA ASN A 68 -19.10 27.41 -18.85
C ASN A 68 -19.96 27.65 -17.60
N LEU A 69 -20.13 26.63 -16.76
CA LEU A 69 -20.86 26.75 -15.50
C LEU A 69 -20.16 27.72 -14.53
N LYS A 70 -18.84 27.65 -14.40
CA LYS A 70 -18.07 28.62 -13.61
C LYS A 70 -18.24 30.03 -14.16
N ASN A 71 -18.16 30.23 -15.47
CA ASN A 71 -18.32 31.56 -16.07
C ASN A 71 -19.72 32.14 -15.81
N LYS A 72 -20.77 31.31 -15.85
CA LYS A 72 -22.15 31.72 -15.53
C LYS A 72 -22.30 32.26 -14.10
N TYR A 73 -21.55 31.72 -13.14
CA TYR A 73 -21.63 32.09 -11.72
C TYR A 73 -20.39 32.86 -11.22
N ASN A 74 -19.72 33.63 -12.10
CA ASN A 74 -18.54 34.43 -11.73
C ASN A 74 -17.48 33.62 -10.95
N ARG A 75 -17.19 32.41 -11.43
CA ARG A 75 -16.25 31.43 -10.88
C ARG A 75 -16.63 30.83 -9.52
N THR A 76 -17.76 31.18 -8.93
CA THR A 76 -18.25 30.64 -7.65
C THR A 76 -19.61 29.95 -7.83
N ILE A 77 -19.60 28.65 -8.12
CA ILE A 77 -20.83 27.88 -8.39
C ILE A 77 -21.54 27.58 -7.06
N PRO A 78 -22.85 27.91 -6.92
CA PRO A 78 -23.58 27.51 -5.72
C PRO A 78 -23.77 25.98 -5.65
N LYS A 79 -23.84 25.45 -4.43
CA LYS A 79 -23.77 24.00 -4.16
C LYS A 79 -24.80 23.17 -4.93
N GLU A 80 -26.02 23.68 -5.06
CA GLU A 80 -27.12 23.01 -5.79
C GLU A 80 -26.80 22.86 -7.28
N GLN A 81 -26.30 23.92 -7.92
CA GLN A 81 -25.94 23.87 -9.34
C GLN A 81 -24.70 23.01 -9.61
N LEU A 82 -23.78 22.94 -8.64
CA LEU A 82 -22.67 22.00 -8.73
C LEU A 82 -23.14 20.55 -8.56
N ARG A 83 -24.16 20.29 -7.72
CA ARG A 83 -24.80 18.98 -7.62
C ARG A 83 -25.48 18.60 -8.94
N ASP A 84 -26.28 19.49 -9.52
CA ASP A 84 -26.93 19.25 -10.82
C ASP A 84 -25.91 18.90 -11.90
N PHE A 85 -24.78 19.61 -11.93
CA PHE A 85 -23.68 19.33 -12.85
C PHE A 85 -23.09 17.92 -12.63
N VAL A 86 -22.82 17.55 -11.38
CA VAL A 86 -22.28 16.22 -11.08
C VAL A 86 -23.28 15.13 -11.48
N ASP A 87 -24.57 15.31 -11.20
CA ASP A 87 -25.60 14.33 -11.53
C ASP A 87 -25.80 14.18 -13.06
N GLU A 88 -25.62 15.27 -13.82
CA GLU A 88 -25.70 15.28 -15.29
C GLU A 88 -24.49 14.61 -15.98
N TYR A 89 -23.28 14.83 -15.46
CA TYR A 89 -22.04 14.42 -16.14
C TYR A 89 -21.36 13.18 -15.54
N PHE A 90 -21.78 12.73 -14.36
CA PHE A 90 -21.17 11.59 -13.67
C PHE A 90 -22.21 10.52 -13.33
N VAL A 91 -21.74 9.29 -13.12
CA VAL A 91 -22.57 8.15 -12.71
C VAL A 91 -21.85 7.27 -11.70
N ASP A 92 -22.56 6.87 -10.64
CA ASP A 92 -22.12 5.82 -9.72
C ASP A 92 -22.54 4.47 -10.31
N CYS A 93 -21.61 3.79 -10.97
CA CYS A 93 -21.93 2.60 -11.75
C CYS A 93 -22.52 1.44 -10.93
N PRO A 94 -22.05 1.16 -9.71
CA PRO A 94 -22.73 0.24 -8.79
C PRO A 94 -24.20 0.58 -8.50
N ALA A 95 -24.60 1.85 -8.55
CA ALA A 95 -25.98 2.29 -8.31
C ALA A 95 -26.82 2.39 -9.60
N ASP A 96 -26.20 2.35 -10.78
CA ASP A 96 -26.87 2.45 -12.08
C ASP A 96 -26.68 1.13 -12.87
N PRO A 97 -27.73 0.28 -12.97
CA PRO A 97 -27.66 -0.99 -13.72
C PRO A 97 -27.28 -0.85 -15.19
N LYS A 98 -27.42 0.35 -15.78
CA LYS A 98 -27.03 0.62 -17.17
C LYS A 98 -25.53 0.89 -17.30
N CYS A 99 -24.86 1.26 -16.21
CA CYS A 99 -23.43 1.47 -16.24
C CYS A 99 -22.67 0.15 -16.04
N LYS A 100 -21.86 -0.21 -17.04
CA LYS A 100 -20.93 -1.34 -16.97
C LYS A 100 -19.49 -0.85 -16.84
N GLU A 101 -18.88 -1.13 -15.69
CA GLU A 101 -17.45 -0.91 -15.44
C GLU A 101 -16.85 -2.10 -14.71
N LEU A 102 -17.46 -2.46 -13.60
CA LEU A 102 -17.02 -3.53 -12.73
C LEU A 102 -18.23 -4.45 -12.46
N GLU A 103 -18.20 -5.62 -13.06
CA GLU A 103 -19.30 -6.58 -13.01
C GLU A 103 -19.00 -7.65 -11.96
N VAL A 104 -20.04 -8.13 -11.27
CA VAL A 104 -19.92 -9.33 -10.43
C VAL A 104 -19.56 -10.50 -11.33
N TRP A 105 -18.53 -11.24 -10.95
CA TRP A 105 -18.01 -12.36 -11.73
C TRP A 105 -17.96 -13.61 -10.86
N GLU A 106 -18.44 -14.73 -11.39
CA GLU A 106 -18.29 -16.03 -10.74
C GLU A 106 -17.01 -16.71 -11.25
N PRO A 107 -16.02 -16.97 -10.37
CA PRO A 107 -14.79 -17.61 -10.79
C PRO A 107 -15.00 -19.06 -11.22
N ASN A 108 -14.40 -19.45 -12.35
CA ASN A 108 -14.63 -20.75 -12.98
C ASN A 108 -14.18 -21.94 -12.10
N ASP A 109 -13.16 -21.72 -11.28
CA ASP A 109 -12.55 -22.72 -10.40
C ASP A 109 -13.12 -22.68 -8.97
N TRP A 110 -14.09 -21.82 -8.69
CA TRP A 110 -14.79 -21.82 -7.42
C TRP A 110 -15.61 -23.09 -7.25
N LYS A 111 -15.56 -23.67 -6.04
CA LYS A 111 -16.32 -24.88 -5.69
C LYS A 111 -17.09 -24.62 -4.39
N PRO A 112 -18.34 -25.09 -4.25
CA PRO A 112 -19.10 -24.93 -3.01
C PRO A 112 -18.46 -25.67 -1.82
N ASP A 113 -17.75 -26.76 -2.10
CA ASP A 113 -17.12 -27.63 -1.12
C ASP A 113 -15.62 -27.83 -1.47
N PRO A 114 -14.75 -26.87 -1.13
CA PRO A 114 -13.31 -26.99 -1.37
C PRO A 114 -12.62 -27.92 -0.36
N ASN A 115 -11.43 -28.40 -0.70
CA ASN A 115 -10.67 -29.40 0.05
C ASN A 115 -10.30 -28.96 1.49
N ILE A 116 -10.26 -27.66 1.77
CA ILE A 116 -10.03 -27.17 3.15
C ILE A 116 -11.13 -27.63 4.11
N LEU A 117 -12.37 -27.81 3.64
CA LEU A 117 -13.48 -28.22 4.50
C LEU A 117 -13.25 -29.63 5.10
N ASP A 118 -12.58 -30.52 4.37
CA ASP A 118 -12.27 -31.86 4.85
C ASP A 118 -11.29 -31.84 6.04
N ARG A 119 -10.48 -30.79 6.16
CA ARG A 119 -9.48 -30.61 7.22
C ARG A 119 -10.08 -30.06 8.52
N ILE A 120 -11.33 -29.59 8.50
CA ILE A 120 -11.97 -28.94 9.66
C ILE A 120 -12.87 -29.96 10.36
N ALA A 121 -12.37 -30.60 11.42
CA ALA A 121 -13.11 -31.65 12.12
C ALA A 121 -14.43 -31.15 12.75
N ASP A 122 -14.41 -29.97 13.36
CA ASP A 122 -15.58 -29.37 14.01
C ASP A 122 -16.63 -28.92 12.99
N GLN A 123 -17.88 -29.38 13.16
CA GLN A 123 -18.96 -29.12 12.19
C GLN A 123 -19.41 -27.65 12.16
N ASN A 124 -19.34 -26.93 13.28
CA ASN A 124 -19.69 -25.52 13.32
C ASN A 124 -18.64 -24.68 12.57
N TYR A 125 -17.35 -24.97 12.80
CA TYR A 125 -16.28 -24.31 12.05
C TYR A 125 -16.27 -24.69 10.58
N ARG A 126 -16.60 -25.95 10.23
CA ARG A 126 -16.76 -26.36 8.82
C ARG A 126 -17.90 -25.60 8.16
N GLY A 127 -19.06 -25.49 8.81
CA GLY A 127 -20.21 -24.72 8.32
C GLY A 127 -19.89 -23.23 8.16
N TRP A 128 -19.14 -22.64 9.10
CA TRP A 128 -18.65 -21.27 9.00
C TRP A 128 -17.67 -21.09 7.83
N ALA A 129 -16.70 -21.98 7.66
CA ALA A 129 -15.75 -21.94 6.55
C ALA A 129 -16.44 -22.08 5.18
N LYS A 130 -17.51 -22.90 5.09
CA LYS A 130 -18.33 -23.01 3.89
C LYS A 130 -19.03 -21.70 3.54
N LYS A 131 -19.56 -20.97 4.55
CA LYS A 131 -20.11 -19.62 4.35
C LYS A 131 -19.03 -18.63 3.91
N LEU A 132 -17.84 -18.69 4.50
CA LEU A 132 -16.71 -17.84 4.13
C LEU A 132 -16.30 -18.07 2.66
N ASN A 133 -16.25 -19.32 2.21
CA ASN A 133 -15.98 -19.66 0.81
C ASN A 133 -17.02 -19.08 -0.17
N HIS A 134 -18.28 -18.94 0.25
CA HIS A 134 -19.33 -18.34 -0.59
C HIS A 134 -19.09 -16.84 -0.85
N ILE A 135 -18.50 -16.13 0.12
CA ILE A 135 -18.20 -14.69 0.02
C ILE A 135 -17.28 -14.39 -1.17
N TRP A 136 -16.43 -15.33 -1.59
CA TRP A 136 -15.62 -15.14 -2.80
C TRP A 136 -16.46 -14.78 -4.02
N ARG A 137 -17.62 -15.41 -4.22
CA ARG A 137 -18.52 -15.08 -5.34
C ARG A 137 -19.07 -13.66 -5.24
N GLU A 138 -19.35 -13.21 -4.01
CA GLU A 138 -19.91 -11.88 -3.75
C GLU A 138 -18.88 -10.76 -3.93
N LEU A 139 -17.59 -11.05 -3.72
CA LEU A 139 -16.49 -10.10 -3.85
C LEU A 139 -15.70 -10.23 -5.16
N SER A 140 -15.93 -11.28 -5.94
CA SER A 140 -15.31 -11.45 -7.24
C SER A 140 -15.88 -10.48 -8.27
N ARG A 141 -14.99 -9.80 -8.98
CA ARG A 141 -15.29 -8.78 -9.98
C ARG A 141 -14.51 -9.03 -11.25
N LYS A 142 -15.06 -8.55 -12.36
CA LYS A 142 -14.37 -8.47 -13.66
C LYS A 142 -14.68 -7.15 -14.32
N MET A 143 -13.66 -6.56 -14.95
CA MET A 143 -13.85 -5.28 -15.64
C MET A 143 -14.55 -5.49 -16.98
N SER A 144 -15.53 -4.64 -17.27
CA SER A 144 -16.18 -4.58 -18.57
C SER A 144 -15.18 -4.11 -19.63
N SER A 145 -15.25 -4.70 -20.83
CA SER A 145 -14.45 -4.27 -21.99
C SER A 145 -14.73 -2.82 -22.42
N THR A 146 -15.83 -2.21 -21.97
CA THR A 146 -16.10 -0.79 -22.20
C THR A 146 -15.08 0.13 -21.54
N VAL A 147 -14.48 -0.29 -20.41
CA VAL A 147 -13.42 0.48 -19.74
C VAL A 147 -12.15 0.55 -20.59
N LEU A 148 -11.92 -0.43 -21.46
CA LEU A 148 -10.78 -0.44 -22.36
C LEU A 148 -10.90 0.62 -23.48
N LYS A 149 -12.13 0.98 -23.88
CA LYS A 149 -12.39 1.85 -25.04
C LYS A 149 -11.96 3.30 -24.81
N ASP A 150 -12.24 3.85 -23.63
CA ASP A 150 -11.80 5.19 -23.24
C ASP A 150 -11.41 5.20 -21.76
N LYS A 151 -10.10 5.27 -21.52
CA LYS A 151 -9.50 5.21 -20.19
C LYS A 151 -9.64 6.52 -19.40
N THR A 152 -10.08 7.60 -20.04
CA THR A 152 -10.28 8.92 -19.38
C THR A 152 -11.65 9.02 -18.71
N MET A 153 -12.59 8.15 -19.11
CA MET A 153 -13.96 8.14 -18.61
C MET A 153 -14.08 7.66 -17.16
N THR A 154 -13.04 7.05 -16.60
CA THR A 154 -13.07 6.43 -15.29
C THR A 154 -11.72 6.56 -14.60
N SER A 155 -11.73 6.53 -13.27
CA SER A 155 -10.49 6.43 -12.52
C SER A 155 -9.97 4.99 -12.44
N LEU A 156 -10.74 3.96 -12.81
CA LEU A 156 -10.26 2.56 -12.81
C LEU A 156 -9.17 2.33 -13.86
N ILE A 157 -8.14 1.58 -13.48
CA ILE A 157 -7.12 1.10 -14.40
C ILE A 157 -7.56 -0.25 -14.94
N TYR A 158 -7.72 -0.38 -16.26
CA TYR A 158 -8.18 -1.63 -16.87
C TYR A 158 -7.23 -2.82 -16.62
N LEU A 159 -7.82 -3.92 -16.15
CA LEU A 159 -7.19 -5.21 -15.88
C LEU A 159 -7.91 -6.34 -16.65
N PRO A 160 -7.16 -7.25 -17.29
CA PRO A 160 -7.76 -8.26 -18.17
C PRO A 160 -8.45 -9.42 -17.45
N ASN A 161 -7.96 -9.82 -16.27
CA ASN A 161 -8.45 -10.97 -15.54
C ASN A 161 -9.43 -10.54 -14.43
N GLY A 162 -10.29 -11.49 -14.01
CA GLY A 162 -11.11 -11.29 -12.83
C GLY A 162 -10.28 -11.22 -11.55
N PHE A 163 -10.81 -10.59 -10.52
CA PHE A 163 -10.15 -10.41 -9.24
C PHE A 163 -11.15 -10.33 -8.08
N VAL A 164 -10.64 -10.31 -6.85
CA VAL A 164 -11.46 -10.19 -5.64
C VAL A 164 -11.16 -8.85 -4.98
N ILE A 165 -12.20 -8.11 -4.59
CA ILE A 165 -12.07 -6.84 -3.88
C ILE A 165 -12.11 -7.05 -2.36
N PRO A 166 -11.56 -6.13 -1.54
CA PRO A 166 -11.69 -6.22 -0.08
C PRO A 166 -13.15 -6.12 0.41
N GLY A 167 -13.98 -5.33 -0.29
CA GLY A 167 -15.41 -5.15 0.01
C GLY A 167 -15.79 -3.73 0.43
N GLY A 168 -17.10 -3.45 0.47
CA GLY A 168 -17.62 -2.14 0.82
C GLY A 168 -17.22 -1.03 -0.16
N ARG A 169 -16.59 0.04 0.33
CA ARG A 169 -16.12 1.18 -0.48
C ARG A 169 -14.90 0.87 -1.35
N PHE A 170 -14.20 -0.23 -1.06
CA PHE A 170 -12.99 -0.66 -1.76
C PHE A 170 -13.39 -1.53 -2.96
N LYS A 171 -13.44 -0.90 -4.13
CA LYS A 171 -14.01 -1.47 -5.37
C LYS A 171 -12.92 -1.81 -6.41
N GLU A 172 -11.66 -1.70 -6.04
CA GLU A 172 -10.49 -1.91 -6.90
C GLU A 172 -9.59 -3.01 -6.31
N MET A 173 -8.65 -3.52 -7.11
CA MET A 173 -7.58 -4.35 -6.56
C MET A 173 -6.68 -3.50 -5.69
N TYR A 174 -6.53 -3.85 -4.42
CA TYR A 174 -5.52 -3.31 -3.51
C TYR A 174 -4.32 -4.24 -3.43
N TYR A 175 -3.12 -3.68 -3.36
CA TYR A 175 -1.90 -4.46 -3.53
C TYR A 175 -1.67 -5.47 -2.40
N TRP A 176 -1.42 -5.01 -1.17
CA TRP A 176 -1.03 -5.92 -0.08
C TRP A 176 -2.21 -6.78 0.42
N ASP A 177 -3.45 -6.29 0.36
CA ASP A 177 -4.67 -7.04 0.69
C ASP A 177 -4.76 -8.32 -0.14
N ASN A 178 -4.41 -8.22 -1.43
CA ASN A 178 -4.46 -9.36 -2.33
C ASN A 178 -3.48 -10.47 -1.96
N TYR A 179 -2.43 -10.20 -1.18
CA TYR A 179 -1.59 -11.28 -0.66
C TYR A 179 -2.43 -12.21 0.22
N TRP A 180 -3.17 -11.65 1.17
CA TRP A 180 -4.01 -12.39 2.10
C TRP A 180 -5.21 -13.03 1.41
N ILE A 181 -5.83 -12.32 0.47
CA ILE A 181 -6.89 -12.89 -0.38
C ILE A 181 -6.35 -14.09 -1.16
N ILE A 182 -5.20 -13.98 -1.83
CA ILE A 182 -4.57 -15.09 -2.55
C ILE A 182 -4.33 -16.28 -1.62
N LYS A 183 -3.83 -16.05 -0.39
CA LYS A 183 -3.68 -17.14 0.60
C LYS A 183 -5.01 -17.85 0.86
N GLY A 184 -6.11 -17.11 1.02
CA GLY A 184 -7.46 -17.67 1.21
C GLY A 184 -7.96 -18.44 -0.02
N LEU A 185 -7.80 -17.87 -1.21
CA LEU A 185 -8.20 -18.49 -2.49
C LEU A 185 -7.46 -19.80 -2.75
N LEU A 186 -6.14 -19.84 -2.48
CA LEU A 186 -5.33 -21.06 -2.60
C LEU A 186 -5.81 -22.17 -1.66
N HIS A 187 -6.29 -21.83 -0.46
CA HIS A 187 -6.92 -22.78 0.44
C HIS A 187 -8.29 -23.28 -0.04
N CYS A 188 -8.95 -22.52 -0.93
CA CYS A 188 -10.23 -22.86 -1.54
C CYS A 188 -10.07 -23.53 -2.93
N ASP A 189 -8.87 -24.00 -3.27
CA ASP A 189 -8.52 -24.65 -4.54
C ASP A 189 -8.69 -23.74 -5.79
N MET A 190 -8.72 -22.42 -5.61
CA MET A 190 -8.97 -21.44 -6.68
C MET A 190 -7.67 -20.99 -7.37
N PHE A 191 -6.93 -21.95 -7.93
CA PHE A 191 -5.61 -21.72 -8.53
C PHE A 191 -5.65 -20.88 -9.83
N GLU A 192 -6.64 -21.08 -10.69
CA GLU A 192 -6.78 -20.31 -11.95
C GLU A 192 -7.10 -18.85 -11.65
N THR A 193 -7.98 -18.61 -10.69
CA THR A 193 -8.30 -17.27 -10.21
C THR A 193 -7.08 -16.56 -9.66
N VAL A 194 -6.30 -17.23 -8.80
CA VAL A 194 -5.06 -16.68 -8.24
C VAL A 194 -4.05 -16.33 -9.34
N LYS A 195 -3.88 -17.22 -10.32
CA LYS A 195 -3.00 -16.95 -11.48
C LYS A 195 -3.43 -15.68 -12.22
N GLY A 196 -4.72 -15.56 -12.52
CA GLY A 196 -5.27 -14.37 -13.18
C GLY A 196 -5.07 -13.08 -12.38
N VAL A 197 -5.23 -13.14 -11.06
CA VAL A 197 -4.97 -12.00 -10.15
C VAL A 197 -3.49 -11.58 -10.17
N ILE A 198 -2.56 -12.54 -10.14
CA ILE A 198 -1.12 -12.25 -10.23
C ILE A 198 -0.78 -11.64 -11.60
N GLU A 199 -1.35 -12.15 -12.69
CA GLU A 199 -1.17 -11.60 -14.02
C GLU A 199 -1.73 -10.17 -14.16
N ASN A 200 -2.80 -9.82 -13.43
CA ASN A 200 -3.26 -8.43 -13.34
C ASN A 200 -2.21 -7.52 -12.70
N PHE A 201 -1.52 -7.98 -11.65
CA PHE A 201 -0.40 -7.24 -11.07
C PHE A 201 0.78 -7.10 -12.02
N PHE A 202 1.09 -8.15 -12.79
CA PHE A 202 2.09 -8.08 -13.86
C PHE A 202 1.75 -6.99 -14.88
N GLU A 203 0.49 -6.86 -15.28
CA GLU A 203 0.04 -5.79 -16.17
C GLU A 203 0.20 -4.39 -15.55
N LEU A 204 -0.01 -4.23 -14.24
CA LEU A 204 0.24 -2.97 -13.55
C LEU A 204 1.73 -2.60 -13.57
N VAL A 205 2.63 -3.55 -13.25
CA VAL A 205 4.08 -3.34 -13.32
C VAL A 205 4.55 -3.02 -14.74
N LYS A 206 3.99 -3.67 -15.76
CA LYS A 206 4.30 -3.36 -17.16
C LYS A 206 3.88 -1.92 -17.53
N LYS A 207 2.65 -1.52 -17.19
CA LYS A 207 2.06 -0.22 -17.56
C LYS A 207 2.59 0.96 -16.76
N ILE A 208 2.86 0.77 -15.47
CA ILE A 208 3.13 1.85 -14.50
C ILE A 208 4.57 1.81 -14.00
N GLY A 209 5.22 0.65 -14.04
CA GLY A 209 6.58 0.44 -13.54
C GLY A 209 6.65 -0.10 -12.11
N HIS A 210 5.55 -0.08 -11.39
CA HIS A 210 5.36 -0.67 -10.06
C HIS A 210 3.87 -1.00 -9.87
N ILE A 211 3.51 -1.67 -8.78
CA ILE A 211 2.11 -1.87 -8.41
C ILE A 211 1.64 -0.66 -7.59
N PRO A 212 0.63 0.10 -8.05
CA PRO A 212 0.05 1.20 -7.27
C PRO A 212 -0.70 0.66 -6.04
N ASN A 213 -0.95 1.52 -5.04
CA ASN A 213 -1.73 1.17 -3.83
C ASN A 213 -3.02 0.39 -4.16
N GLY A 214 -3.76 0.87 -5.15
CA GLY A 214 -4.80 0.09 -5.81
C GLY A 214 -4.96 0.42 -7.29
N SER A 215 -5.82 -0.30 -8.00
CA SER A 215 -6.00 -0.18 -9.45
C SER A 215 -6.83 1.04 -9.89
N ARG A 216 -6.51 2.23 -9.37
CA ARG A 216 -7.11 3.53 -9.71
C ARG A 216 -6.04 4.55 -10.08
N VAL A 217 -6.34 5.48 -10.98
CA VAL A 217 -5.36 6.43 -11.52
C VAL A 217 -4.76 7.34 -10.46
N TYR A 218 -5.53 7.75 -9.44
CA TYR A 218 -5.05 8.59 -8.33
C TYR A 218 -4.11 7.86 -7.35
N TYR A 219 -3.87 6.57 -7.55
CA TYR A 219 -2.87 5.78 -6.82
C TYR A 219 -1.54 5.63 -7.57
N LYS A 220 -1.40 6.13 -8.81
CA LYS A 220 -0.23 5.87 -9.68
C LYS A 220 1.12 6.30 -9.12
N GLU A 221 1.16 7.32 -8.26
CA GLU A 221 2.41 7.84 -7.69
C GLU A 221 2.79 7.21 -6.34
N ARG A 222 2.06 6.18 -5.89
CA ARG A 222 2.38 5.46 -4.64
C ARG A 222 2.06 3.98 -4.73
N SER A 223 2.87 3.17 -4.06
CA SER A 223 2.69 1.72 -4.00
C SER A 223 1.92 1.30 -2.73
N GLN A 224 2.19 0.09 -2.28
CA GLN A 224 1.82 -0.48 -0.99
C GLN A 224 2.93 -1.45 -0.53
N PRO A 225 2.84 -2.13 0.63
CA PRO A 225 3.85 -3.12 1.02
C PRO A 225 4.08 -4.17 -0.10
N PRO A 226 5.34 -4.41 -0.53
CA PRO A 226 5.63 -5.18 -1.74
C PRO A 226 5.44 -6.68 -1.57
N MET A 227 4.29 -7.20 -2.02
CA MET A 227 3.91 -8.60 -1.83
C MET A 227 3.97 -9.46 -3.11
N LEU A 228 4.22 -8.92 -4.30
CA LEU A 228 4.07 -9.65 -5.57
C LEU A 228 4.96 -10.89 -5.65
N THR A 229 6.23 -10.78 -5.29
CA THR A 229 7.16 -11.93 -5.25
C THR A 229 6.65 -13.02 -4.30
N LEU A 230 6.08 -12.64 -3.15
CA LEU A 230 5.51 -13.59 -2.19
C LEU A 230 4.18 -14.18 -2.66
N MET A 231 3.38 -13.45 -3.44
CA MET A 231 2.16 -13.95 -4.09
C MET A 231 2.51 -15.02 -5.13
N VAL A 232 3.49 -14.75 -5.99
CA VAL A 232 4.00 -15.73 -6.97
C VAL A 232 4.51 -16.98 -6.27
N ASP A 233 5.24 -16.83 -5.15
CA ASP A 233 5.78 -17.96 -4.39
C ASP A 233 4.68 -18.78 -3.73
N ALA A 234 3.69 -18.11 -3.14
CA ALA A 234 2.52 -18.79 -2.58
C ALA A 234 1.75 -19.58 -3.64
N TYR A 235 1.55 -19.00 -4.83
CA TYR A 235 0.90 -19.68 -5.95
C TYR A 235 1.70 -20.91 -6.39
N VAL A 236 2.97 -20.76 -6.76
CA VAL A 236 3.79 -21.85 -7.30
C VAL A 236 3.94 -23.00 -6.31
N ARG A 237 4.15 -22.72 -5.02
CA ARG A 237 4.23 -23.78 -3.99
C ARG A 237 2.92 -24.54 -3.81
N SER A 238 1.79 -23.88 -4.03
CA SER A 238 0.47 -24.48 -3.81
C SER A 238 -0.04 -25.21 -5.06
N SER A 239 0.14 -24.63 -6.25
CA SER A 239 -0.29 -25.18 -7.54
C SER A 239 0.68 -26.18 -8.13
N ARG A 240 1.97 -26.11 -7.75
CA ARG A 240 3.10 -26.82 -8.39
C ARG A 240 3.30 -26.44 -9.86
N ASP A 241 2.81 -25.27 -10.28
CA ASP A 241 3.03 -24.70 -11.61
C ASP A 241 4.45 -24.09 -11.69
N GLU A 242 5.47 -24.95 -11.72
CA GLU A 242 6.88 -24.53 -11.75
C GLU A 242 7.21 -23.70 -13.01
N GLY A 243 6.53 -23.97 -14.13
CA GLY A 243 6.68 -23.22 -15.38
C GLY A 243 6.25 -21.76 -15.29
N PHE A 244 5.50 -21.40 -14.24
CA PHE A 244 5.19 -20.00 -13.94
C PHE A 244 6.44 -19.20 -13.54
N ILE A 245 7.49 -19.85 -13.04
CA ILE A 245 8.82 -19.26 -12.81
C ILE A 245 9.64 -19.36 -14.11
N ASN A 246 9.35 -18.46 -15.05
CA ASN A 246 10.10 -18.30 -16.29
C ASN A 246 10.72 -16.90 -16.38
N ARG A 247 11.56 -16.66 -17.41
CA ARG A 247 12.26 -15.38 -17.59
C ARG A 247 11.32 -14.17 -17.62
N GLY A 248 10.18 -14.27 -18.30
CA GLY A 248 9.20 -13.17 -18.37
C GLY A 248 8.61 -12.83 -17.01
N THR A 249 8.28 -13.83 -16.19
CA THR A 249 7.85 -13.61 -14.80
C THR A 249 8.94 -12.92 -13.99
N LEU A 250 10.19 -13.41 -14.08
CA LEU A 250 11.30 -12.87 -13.30
C LEU A 250 11.68 -11.45 -13.71
N GLU A 251 11.60 -11.10 -14.99
CA GLU A 251 11.80 -9.73 -15.46
C GLU A 251 10.79 -8.74 -14.85
N ILE A 252 9.54 -9.17 -14.68
CA ILE A 252 8.49 -8.33 -14.08
C ILE A 252 8.73 -8.15 -12.59
N LEU A 253 9.06 -9.22 -11.87
CA LEU A 253 9.40 -9.15 -10.45
C LEU A 253 10.66 -8.32 -10.20
N ASP A 254 11.68 -8.48 -11.05
CA ASP A 254 12.90 -7.68 -11.02
C ASP A 254 12.58 -6.19 -11.20
N LYS A 255 11.74 -5.85 -12.18
CA LYS A 255 11.32 -4.47 -12.44
C LYS A 255 10.67 -3.83 -11.22
N GLU A 256 9.77 -4.55 -10.54
CA GLU A 256 9.14 -4.02 -9.33
C GLU A 256 10.12 -3.88 -8.17
N LEU A 257 10.95 -4.89 -7.90
CA LEU A 257 11.93 -4.79 -6.81
C LEU A 257 12.95 -3.69 -7.06
N MET A 258 13.33 -3.47 -8.32
CA MET A 258 14.18 -2.35 -8.71
C MET A 258 13.51 -0.98 -8.46
N TYR A 259 12.18 -0.87 -8.59
CA TYR A 259 11.47 0.35 -8.18
C TYR A 259 11.68 0.65 -6.69
N PHE A 260 11.55 -0.34 -5.80
CA PHE A 260 11.79 -0.14 -4.36
C PHE A 260 13.27 0.16 -4.06
N ILE A 261 14.21 -0.53 -4.73
CA ILE A 261 15.65 -0.27 -4.61
C ILE A 261 15.99 1.18 -5.02
N GLN A 262 15.42 1.67 -6.11
CA GLN A 262 15.75 2.99 -6.64
C GLN A 262 15.03 4.13 -5.90
N ASN A 263 13.80 3.91 -5.43
CA ASN A 263 12.94 4.99 -4.96
C ASN A 263 12.60 4.94 -3.46
N ARG A 264 12.94 3.87 -2.75
CA ARG A 264 12.63 3.69 -1.31
C ARG A 264 13.85 3.42 -0.45
N GLN A 265 15.01 3.11 -1.05
CA GLN A 265 16.26 2.91 -0.32
C GLN A 265 16.80 4.24 0.20
N VAL A 266 17.26 4.23 1.45
CA VAL A 266 17.90 5.35 2.13
C VAL A 266 19.10 4.86 2.93
N ASP A 267 20.05 5.76 3.14
CA ASP A 267 21.19 5.51 4.00
C ASP A 267 20.86 5.86 5.46
N VAL A 268 21.09 4.91 6.36
CA VAL A 268 20.84 5.03 7.80
C VAL A 268 22.15 4.86 8.54
N LYS A 269 22.59 5.93 9.21
CA LYS A 269 23.84 5.92 9.99
C LYS A 269 23.54 5.54 11.44
N LYS A 270 24.19 4.48 11.93
CA LYS A 270 24.12 4.07 13.34
C LYS A 270 25.50 3.65 13.83
N ASN A 271 25.94 4.20 14.97
CA ASN A 271 27.25 3.93 15.58
C ASN A 271 28.44 4.08 14.60
N GLY A 272 28.37 5.05 13.69
CA GLY A 272 29.42 5.30 12.69
C GLY A 272 29.38 4.39 11.46
N THR A 273 28.53 3.36 11.43
CA THR A 273 28.32 2.49 10.27
C THR A 273 27.11 2.95 9.45
N LEU A 274 27.25 2.92 8.13
CA LEU A 274 26.16 3.20 7.19
C LEU A 274 25.46 1.89 6.83
N HIS A 275 24.14 1.88 6.90
CA HIS A 275 23.30 0.76 6.49
C HIS A 275 22.31 1.22 5.43
N LYS A 276 22.11 0.40 4.39
CA LYS A 276 21.07 0.65 3.40
C LYS A 276 19.77 -0.01 3.84
N LEU A 277 18.77 0.81 4.12
CA LEU A 277 17.44 0.38 4.56
C LEU A 277 16.38 1.08 3.71
N TYR A 278 15.13 0.73 3.92
CA TYR A 278 14.02 1.20 3.11
C TYR A 278 12.99 1.94 3.94
N ARG A 279 12.36 2.96 3.35
CA ARG A 279 11.23 3.71 3.93
C ARG A 279 10.06 3.75 2.97
N TYR A 280 8.84 3.94 3.48
CA TYR A 280 7.72 4.35 2.64
C TYR A 280 7.88 5.83 2.29
N TYR A 281 7.69 6.18 1.02
CA TYR A 281 7.92 7.55 0.54
C TYR A 281 7.18 7.79 -0.78
N ALA A 282 6.07 8.53 -0.72
CA ALA A 282 5.18 8.79 -1.85
C ALA A 282 5.14 10.29 -2.24
N PRO A 283 6.22 10.82 -2.85
CA PRO A 283 6.32 12.23 -3.18
C PRO A 283 5.47 12.60 -4.40
N SER A 284 4.26 13.12 -4.14
CA SER A 284 3.43 13.78 -5.16
C SER A 284 2.87 15.10 -4.61
N SER A 285 2.46 16.01 -5.48
CA SER A 285 1.83 17.28 -5.08
C SER A 285 0.39 17.10 -4.63
N GLY A 286 -0.08 18.05 -3.82
CA GLY A 286 -1.49 18.18 -3.41
C GLY A 286 -1.99 17.10 -2.44
N PRO A 287 -3.22 17.26 -1.93
CA PRO A 287 -3.89 16.27 -1.09
C PRO A 287 -4.22 14.99 -1.87
N ARG A 288 -4.50 13.89 -1.15
CA ARG A 288 -4.97 12.64 -1.75
C ARG A 288 -6.34 12.84 -2.41
N PRO A 289 -6.55 12.54 -3.70
CA PRO A 289 -7.85 12.78 -4.33
C PRO A 289 -9.04 12.07 -3.67
N GLU A 290 -8.82 10.87 -3.13
CA GLU A 290 -9.82 10.07 -2.41
C GLU A 290 -10.07 10.51 -0.95
N SER A 291 -9.29 11.47 -0.45
CA SER A 291 -9.42 12.09 0.88
C SER A 291 -9.10 13.59 0.80
N TYR A 292 -9.51 14.20 -0.32
CA TYR A 292 -9.03 15.52 -0.72
C TYR A 292 -9.36 16.57 0.33
N ARG A 293 -10.62 16.57 0.76
CA ARG A 293 -11.14 17.54 1.71
C ARG A 293 -10.49 17.37 3.08
N GLU A 294 -10.35 16.13 3.54
CA GLU A 294 -9.74 15.81 4.83
C GLU A 294 -8.30 16.30 4.88
N ASP A 295 -7.50 15.95 3.87
CA ASP A 295 -6.11 16.38 3.76
C ASP A 295 -5.99 17.91 3.63
N PHE A 296 -6.81 18.52 2.76
CA PHE A 296 -6.77 19.97 2.51
C PHE A 296 -7.08 20.78 3.77
N LEU A 297 -8.14 20.42 4.50
CA LEU A 297 -8.52 21.08 5.75
C LEU A 297 -7.48 20.85 6.85
N LEU A 298 -6.89 19.65 6.93
CA LEU A 298 -5.82 19.38 7.90
C LEU A 298 -4.60 20.28 7.68
N ALA A 299 -4.29 20.59 6.41
CA ALA A 299 -3.16 21.41 6.02
C ALA A 299 -3.47 22.92 6.00
N GLU A 300 -4.73 23.35 6.17
CA GLU A 300 -5.17 24.73 5.93
C GLU A 300 -4.38 25.75 6.76
N ASP A 301 -4.24 25.49 8.06
CA ASP A 301 -3.58 26.36 9.04
C ASP A 301 -2.04 26.30 9.01
N LEU A 302 -1.44 25.47 8.14
CA LEU A 302 0.02 25.38 8.08
C LEU A 302 0.62 26.65 7.45
N PRO A 303 1.77 27.14 7.99
CA PRO A 303 2.25 28.49 7.72
C PRO A 303 2.80 28.70 6.31
N SER A 304 3.17 27.63 5.59
CA SER A 304 3.76 27.72 4.25
C SER A 304 3.30 26.60 3.33
N GLN A 305 3.40 26.85 2.02
CA GLN A 305 3.11 25.83 0.99
C GLN A 305 4.04 24.62 1.10
N ASP A 306 5.28 24.82 1.55
CA ASP A 306 6.24 23.73 1.77
C ASP A 306 5.81 22.84 2.95
N SER A 307 5.35 23.43 4.05
CA SER A 307 4.80 22.67 5.19
C SER A 307 3.56 21.88 4.78
N LYS A 308 2.67 22.46 3.97
CA LYS A 308 1.49 21.76 3.42
C LYS A 308 1.90 20.60 2.53
N THR A 309 2.85 20.83 1.64
CA THR A 309 3.38 19.80 0.73
C THR A 309 4.04 18.66 1.51
N LYS A 310 4.83 18.98 2.54
CA LYS A 310 5.44 17.98 3.42
C LYS A 310 4.39 17.13 4.13
N LEU A 311 3.34 17.75 4.68
CA LEU A 311 2.23 17.03 5.30
C LEU A 311 1.58 16.07 4.29
N TYR A 312 1.23 16.56 3.09
CA TYR A 312 0.62 15.72 2.05
C TYR A 312 1.49 14.52 1.66
N VAL A 313 2.80 14.72 1.50
CA VAL A 313 3.74 13.63 1.18
C VAL A 313 3.75 12.59 2.30
N ASN A 314 3.76 13.02 3.57
CA ASN A 314 3.77 12.10 4.71
C ASN A 314 2.44 11.34 4.86
N LEU A 315 1.29 12.00 4.64
CA LEU A 315 -0.01 11.33 4.60
C LEU A 315 -0.07 10.26 3.49
N LYS A 316 0.43 10.58 2.30
CA LYS A 316 0.51 9.62 1.18
C LYS A 316 1.48 8.48 1.45
N SER A 317 2.59 8.77 2.13
CA SER A 317 3.57 7.76 2.52
C SER A 317 3.02 6.82 3.59
N ALA A 318 2.21 7.33 4.53
CA ALA A 318 1.46 6.49 5.47
C ALA A 318 0.43 5.62 4.74
N ALA A 319 -0.28 6.15 3.73
CA ALA A 319 -1.17 5.34 2.89
C ALA A 319 -0.42 4.28 2.07
N GLU A 320 0.80 4.58 1.59
CA GLU A 320 1.69 3.59 0.98
C GLU A 320 2.13 2.50 1.97
N SER A 321 2.20 2.79 3.27
CA SER A 321 2.54 1.76 4.26
C SER A 321 1.42 0.74 4.49
N GLY A 322 0.19 1.05 4.05
CA GLY A 322 -1.03 0.31 4.41
C GLY A 322 -1.59 0.67 5.79
N TRP A 323 -0.89 1.49 6.58
CA TRP A 323 -1.27 1.90 7.94
C TRP A 323 -1.69 3.39 7.99
N ASP A 324 -2.68 3.79 7.21
CA ASP A 324 -3.27 5.13 7.18
C ASP A 324 -4.56 5.22 8.03
N PHE A 325 -4.56 5.73 9.27
CA PHE A 325 -3.41 6.23 10.00
C PHE A 325 -3.19 5.50 11.33
N SER A 326 -2.02 5.76 11.90
CA SER A 326 -1.52 5.20 13.15
C SER A 326 -0.56 6.20 13.75
N SER A 327 -0.55 6.28 15.08
CA SER A 327 0.48 6.99 15.85
C SER A 327 1.89 6.47 15.60
N ARG A 328 2.02 5.26 15.03
CA ARG A 328 3.29 4.71 14.54
C ARG A 328 4.10 5.72 13.73
N TRP A 329 3.39 6.51 12.92
CA TRP A 329 3.98 7.46 11.97
C TRP A 329 4.24 8.85 12.53
N TYR A 330 3.91 9.12 13.79
CA TYR A 330 4.07 10.44 14.38
C TYR A 330 5.48 10.68 14.89
N ILE A 331 6.06 11.82 14.57
CA ILE A 331 7.26 12.33 15.25
C ILE A 331 6.95 13.74 15.72
N THR A 332 6.57 13.85 17.00
CA THR A 332 6.35 15.16 17.64
C THR A 332 7.67 15.91 17.83
N GLU A 333 7.63 17.16 18.27
CA GLU A 333 8.82 17.96 18.60
C GLU A 333 9.76 17.26 19.60
N ASN A 334 9.20 16.51 20.55
CA ASN A 334 9.96 15.70 21.51
C ASN A 334 10.42 14.33 20.94
N GLY A 335 10.13 14.08 19.67
CA GLY A 335 10.42 12.83 18.97
C GLY A 335 9.62 11.63 19.49
N THR A 336 8.36 11.84 19.88
CA THR A 336 7.48 10.78 20.41
C THR A 336 6.40 10.39 19.40
N ASN A 337 5.63 9.32 19.67
CA ASN A 337 4.42 8.98 18.92
C ASN A 337 3.13 9.55 19.54
N GLU A 338 3.22 10.33 20.61
CA GLU A 338 2.07 10.92 21.31
C GLU A 338 1.69 12.25 20.66
N GLY A 339 1.10 12.17 19.47
CA GLY A 339 0.75 13.34 18.67
C GLY A 339 -0.58 13.19 17.96
N THR A 340 -0.77 14.02 16.95
CA THR A 340 -1.95 14.05 16.09
C THR A 340 -1.56 13.73 14.65
N LEU A 341 -2.54 13.63 13.76
CA LEU A 341 -2.28 13.43 12.34
C LEU A 341 -1.44 14.56 11.69
N LYS A 342 -1.38 15.76 12.29
CA LYS A 342 -0.47 16.84 11.84
C LYS A 342 1.01 16.52 12.12
N ASP A 343 1.29 15.61 13.05
CA ASP A 343 2.64 15.18 13.44
C ASP A 343 3.16 13.99 12.62
N VAL A 344 2.45 13.59 11.55
CA VAL A 344 2.86 12.51 10.66
C VAL A 344 4.17 12.85 9.93
N GLN A 345 5.17 11.99 10.13
CA GLN A 345 6.54 12.16 9.63
C GLN A 345 7.07 10.83 9.06
N THR A 346 6.20 10.08 8.38
CA THR A 346 6.46 8.77 7.77
C THR A 346 7.75 8.70 6.96
N GLU A 347 8.10 9.77 6.24
CA GLU A 347 9.32 9.80 5.43
C GLU A 347 10.61 9.64 6.26
N TYR A 348 10.59 9.93 7.56
CA TYR A 348 11.76 9.77 8.42
C TYR A 348 11.77 8.45 9.18
N ILE A 349 10.73 7.65 9.05
CA ILE A 349 10.61 6.38 9.76
C ILE A 349 11.08 5.26 8.83
N ILE A 350 12.05 4.49 9.30
CA ILE A 350 12.53 3.28 8.65
C ILE A 350 11.74 2.11 9.25
N PRO A 351 10.73 1.58 8.55
CA PRO A 351 9.77 0.70 9.17
C PRO A 351 10.21 -0.75 9.05
N VAL A 352 10.10 -1.48 10.15
CA VAL A 352 10.63 -2.84 10.28
C VAL A 352 9.95 -3.83 9.33
N ASP A 353 8.66 -3.65 9.07
CA ASP A 353 7.86 -4.47 8.15
C ASP A 353 8.31 -4.34 6.70
N LEU A 354 8.47 -3.13 6.16
CA LEU A 354 8.95 -2.94 4.78
C LEU A 354 10.29 -3.64 4.54
N ASN A 355 11.22 -3.46 5.48
CA ASN A 355 12.55 -4.04 5.40
C ASN A 355 12.49 -5.58 5.54
N ALA A 356 11.63 -6.10 6.41
CA ALA A 356 11.41 -7.54 6.55
C ALA A 356 10.77 -8.16 5.29
N ILE A 357 9.78 -7.49 4.69
CA ILE A 357 9.10 -7.92 3.46
C ILE A 357 10.09 -7.94 2.29
N LEU A 358 10.83 -6.85 2.07
CA LEU A 358 11.82 -6.77 1.01
C LEU A 358 12.92 -7.83 1.16
N PHE A 359 13.34 -8.15 2.39
CA PHE A 359 14.24 -9.28 2.63
C PHE A 359 13.63 -10.60 2.12
N GLY A 360 12.38 -10.88 2.47
CA GLY A 360 11.66 -12.07 1.99
C GLY A 360 11.57 -12.12 0.46
N CYS A 361 11.31 -10.97 -0.17
CA CYS A 361 11.27 -10.86 -1.63
C CYS A 361 12.65 -11.10 -2.27
N PHE A 362 13.73 -10.50 -1.74
CA PHE A 362 15.10 -10.70 -2.25
C PHE A 362 15.58 -12.14 -2.09
N GLU A 363 15.28 -12.78 -0.95
CA GLU A 363 15.60 -14.20 -0.74
C GLU A 363 14.83 -15.12 -1.69
N THR A 364 13.58 -14.78 -2.00
CA THR A 364 12.73 -15.60 -2.87
C THR A 364 13.16 -15.47 -4.33
N ILE A 365 13.30 -14.23 -4.83
CA ILE A 365 13.66 -14.00 -6.23
C ILE A 365 15.08 -14.46 -6.54
N SER A 366 16.03 -14.35 -5.59
CA SER A 366 17.40 -14.87 -5.81
C SER A 366 17.38 -16.37 -6.09
N LYS A 367 16.64 -17.16 -5.32
CA LYS A 367 16.50 -18.62 -5.53
C LYS A 367 15.88 -18.95 -6.88
N TRP A 368 14.95 -18.15 -7.37
CA TRP A 368 14.37 -18.37 -8.69
C TRP A 368 15.33 -18.00 -9.83
N PHE A 369 16.10 -16.93 -9.70
CA PHE A 369 17.18 -16.65 -10.64
C PHE A 369 18.21 -17.77 -10.68
N GLN A 370 18.57 -18.33 -9.52
CA GLN A 370 19.43 -19.52 -9.46
C GLN A 370 18.80 -20.70 -10.20
N TRP A 371 17.50 -20.96 -10.00
CA TRP A 371 16.80 -22.06 -10.65
C TRP A 371 16.81 -21.93 -12.18
N VAL A 372 16.58 -20.74 -12.74
CA VAL A 372 16.63 -20.52 -14.19
C VAL A 372 18.04 -20.34 -14.76
N GLY A 373 19.07 -20.47 -13.93
CA GLY A 373 20.49 -20.40 -14.32
C GLY A 373 21.04 -18.98 -14.51
N ASP A 374 20.34 -17.94 -14.03
CA ASP A 374 20.83 -16.56 -14.03
C ASP A 374 21.61 -16.27 -12.73
N PHE A 375 22.89 -16.63 -12.75
CA PHE A 375 23.76 -16.48 -11.58
C PHE A 375 24.12 -15.03 -11.27
N GLU A 376 24.07 -14.12 -12.25
CA GLU A 376 24.33 -12.70 -12.02
C GLU A 376 23.23 -12.10 -11.14
N LYS A 377 21.97 -12.28 -11.54
CA LYS A 377 20.81 -11.81 -10.76
C LYS A 377 20.65 -12.55 -9.45
N TYR A 378 20.97 -13.86 -9.40
CA TYR A 378 21.02 -14.61 -8.14
C TYR A 378 21.93 -13.93 -7.12
N TRP A 379 23.20 -13.66 -7.48
CA TRP A 379 24.15 -13.04 -6.55
C TRP A 379 23.75 -11.61 -6.20
N PHE A 380 23.26 -10.83 -7.17
CA PHE A 380 22.77 -9.48 -6.91
C PHE A 380 21.71 -9.45 -5.79
N TYR A 381 20.65 -10.25 -5.92
CA TYR A 381 19.59 -10.27 -4.92
C TYR A 381 20.00 -10.95 -3.62
N ARG A 382 20.88 -11.96 -3.68
CA ARG A 382 21.43 -12.58 -2.48
C ARG A 382 22.23 -11.58 -1.64
N PHE A 383 23.04 -10.73 -2.26
CA PHE A 383 23.77 -9.68 -1.55
C PHE A 383 22.82 -8.62 -0.97
N LYS A 384 21.76 -8.23 -1.70
CA LYS A 384 20.72 -7.32 -1.18
C LYS A 384 20.03 -7.88 0.06
N ALA A 385 19.69 -9.17 0.07
CA ALA A 385 19.11 -9.83 1.24
C ALA A 385 20.08 -9.84 2.45
N ILE A 386 21.37 -10.14 2.23
CA ILE A 386 22.38 -10.13 3.30
C ILE A 386 22.60 -8.71 3.88
N GLU A 387 22.70 -7.70 3.01
CA GLU A 387 22.80 -6.29 3.39
C GLU A 387 21.62 -5.88 4.27
N LEU A 388 20.41 -6.24 3.85
CA LEU A 388 19.17 -5.89 4.54
C LEU A 388 19.02 -6.62 5.88
N ALA A 389 19.31 -7.93 5.95
CA ALA A 389 19.31 -8.67 7.21
C ALA A 389 20.29 -8.09 8.23
N THR A 390 21.49 -7.69 7.76
CA THR A 390 22.50 -7.03 8.59
C THR A 390 21.99 -5.67 9.09
N GLY A 391 21.37 -4.88 8.21
CA GLY A 391 20.76 -3.59 8.57
C GLY A 391 19.64 -3.73 9.60
N ILE A 392 18.71 -4.67 9.41
CA ILE A 392 17.62 -4.97 10.34
C ILE A 392 18.19 -5.35 11.72
N GLU A 393 19.20 -6.23 11.76
CA GLU A 393 19.85 -6.61 13.02
C GLU A 393 20.56 -5.43 13.70
N LYS A 394 21.38 -4.66 12.97
CA LYS A 394 22.18 -3.59 13.59
C LYS A 394 21.34 -2.37 13.96
N VAL A 395 20.33 -2.04 13.18
CA VAL A 395 19.53 -0.82 13.33
C VAL A 395 18.26 -1.05 14.14
N MET A 396 17.52 -2.11 13.87
CA MET A 396 16.15 -2.28 14.36
C MET A 396 16.04 -3.21 15.57
N TRP A 397 16.92 -4.21 15.69
CA TRP A 397 16.91 -5.12 16.83
C TRP A 397 17.27 -4.41 18.14
N ASN A 398 16.49 -4.67 19.19
CA ASN A 398 16.80 -4.26 20.55
C ASN A 398 17.11 -5.48 21.41
N LYS A 399 18.40 -5.67 21.75
CA LYS A 399 18.86 -6.83 22.54
C LYS A 399 18.22 -6.91 23.93
N ARG A 400 17.90 -5.78 24.57
CA ARG A 400 17.33 -5.75 25.92
C ARG A 400 15.85 -6.18 25.90
N ASP A 401 15.09 -5.69 24.94
CA ASP A 401 13.67 -5.98 24.83
C ASP A 401 13.40 -7.28 24.05
N GLY A 402 14.36 -7.76 23.27
CA GLY A 402 14.24 -9.01 22.54
C GLY A 402 13.32 -8.92 21.32
N ILE A 403 13.21 -7.74 20.70
CA ILE A 403 12.31 -7.44 19.59
C ILE A 403 12.95 -6.44 18.61
N TRP A 404 12.40 -6.32 17.40
CA TRP A 404 12.74 -5.27 16.45
C TRP A 404 11.77 -4.09 16.53
N TYR A 405 12.31 -2.88 16.44
CA TYR A 405 11.55 -1.63 16.38
C TYR A 405 11.82 -0.88 15.07
N ASP A 406 10.86 -0.06 14.66
CA ASP A 406 11.13 0.97 13.65
C ASP A 406 12.26 1.90 14.11
N TYR A 407 12.91 2.55 13.16
CA TYR A 407 13.96 3.52 13.43
C TYR A 407 13.54 4.93 12.99
N ASP A 408 13.71 5.89 13.89
CA ASP A 408 13.55 7.31 13.62
C ASP A 408 14.86 7.85 13.05
N ASN A 409 14.87 8.09 11.74
CA ASN A 409 16.04 8.60 11.02
C ASN A 409 16.17 10.13 11.12
N LEU A 410 15.20 10.84 11.70
CA LEU A 410 15.28 12.26 11.99
C LEU A 410 16.02 12.51 13.31
N ASN A 411 15.68 11.74 14.34
CA ASN A 411 16.24 11.85 15.69
C ASN A 411 17.31 10.79 16.01
N PHE A 412 17.69 9.97 15.02
CA PHE A 412 18.69 8.91 15.12
C PHE A 412 18.47 7.95 16.30
N LYS A 413 17.22 7.50 16.50
CA LYS A 413 16.84 6.64 17.64
C LYS A 413 15.88 5.52 17.26
N GLN A 414 15.92 4.43 18.02
CA GLN A 414 14.89 3.38 17.91
C GLN A 414 13.56 3.89 18.48
N ARG A 415 12.47 3.61 17.76
CA ARG A 415 11.10 3.90 18.19
C ARG A 415 10.57 2.74 19.01
N LYS A 416 10.91 2.71 20.30
CA LYS A 416 10.61 1.61 21.24
C LYS A 416 9.14 1.54 21.66
N TYR A 417 8.27 1.44 20.66
CA TYR A 417 6.82 1.35 20.79
C TYR A 417 6.36 -0.01 20.29
N PHE A 418 5.34 -0.55 20.93
CA PHE A 418 4.74 -1.78 20.44
C PHE A 418 3.83 -1.50 19.25
N TYR A 419 4.14 -2.16 18.14
CA TYR A 419 3.26 -2.34 16.99
C TYR A 419 3.35 -3.78 16.52
N SER A 420 2.26 -4.34 15.99
CA SER A 420 2.24 -5.74 15.50
C SER A 420 3.34 -6.02 14.45
N SER A 421 3.72 -4.99 13.68
CA SER A 421 4.83 -5.01 12.72
C SER A 421 6.19 -5.37 13.33
N ASN A 422 6.39 -5.19 14.65
CA ASN A 422 7.60 -5.61 15.35
C ASN A 422 7.95 -7.09 15.12
N PHE A 423 6.94 -7.93 14.82
CA PHE A 423 7.10 -9.36 14.55
C PHE A 423 7.37 -9.68 13.07
N ALA A 424 7.34 -8.71 12.16
CA ALA A 424 7.53 -8.95 10.73
C ALA A 424 8.86 -9.66 10.38
N PRO A 425 10.02 -9.35 11.01
CA PRO A 425 11.25 -10.10 10.76
C PRO A 425 11.17 -11.58 11.15
N LEU A 426 10.37 -11.92 12.16
CA LEU A 426 10.13 -13.32 12.54
C LEU A 426 9.36 -14.05 11.43
N TRP A 427 8.34 -13.41 10.85
CA TRP A 427 7.53 -13.97 9.77
C TRP A 427 8.33 -14.19 8.48
N THR A 428 9.18 -13.25 8.08
CA THR A 428 9.97 -13.37 6.84
C THR A 428 11.31 -14.10 7.01
N GLY A 429 11.72 -14.35 8.26
CA GLY A 429 13.03 -14.92 8.56
C GLY A 429 14.19 -13.93 8.42
N ALA A 430 13.92 -12.62 8.46
CA ALA A 430 14.90 -11.54 8.30
C ALA A 430 15.79 -11.35 9.54
N TYR A 431 16.50 -12.41 9.94
CA TYR A 431 17.39 -12.41 11.09
C TYR A 431 18.48 -13.48 10.96
N THR A 432 19.61 -13.26 11.65
CA THR A 432 20.74 -14.19 11.67
C THR A 432 20.85 -15.01 12.98
N PHE A 433 19.92 -14.78 13.92
CA PHE A 433 19.97 -15.31 15.28
C PHE A 433 19.66 -16.81 15.39
N TYR A 434 20.14 -17.42 16.49
CA TYR A 434 19.76 -18.77 16.90
C TYR A 434 18.29 -18.82 17.38
N ARG A 435 17.46 -19.64 16.70
CA ARG A 435 16.00 -19.64 16.85
C ARG A 435 15.48 -19.88 18.28
N PRO A 436 16.03 -20.80 19.10
CA PRO A 436 15.54 -21.01 20.46
C PRO A 436 15.68 -19.80 21.38
N GLU A 437 16.78 -19.05 21.28
CA GLU A 437 16.96 -17.82 22.07
C GLU A 437 15.98 -16.73 21.62
N LEU A 438 15.86 -16.55 20.30
CA LEU A 438 14.90 -15.62 19.72
C LEU A 438 13.46 -15.94 20.17
N SER A 439 13.06 -17.20 20.14
CA SER A 439 11.71 -17.63 20.54
C SER A 439 11.41 -17.26 21.99
N ARG A 440 12.37 -17.48 22.90
CA ARG A 440 12.25 -17.08 24.31
C ARG A 440 12.09 -15.56 24.45
N ASN A 441 12.90 -14.79 23.74
CA ASN A 441 12.85 -13.33 23.75
C ASN A 441 11.50 -12.80 23.28
N ILE A 442 10.98 -13.33 22.17
CA ILE A 442 9.68 -12.94 21.60
C ILE A 442 8.53 -13.28 22.55
N ILE A 443 8.52 -14.48 23.14
CA ILE A 443 7.50 -14.88 24.12
C ILE A 443 7.54 -13.93 25.32
N ASN A 444 8.73 -13.66 25.88
CA ASN A 444 8.89 -12.72 26.99
C ASN A 444 8.37 -11.32 26.63
N TYR A 445 8.63 -10.85 25.41
CA TYR A 445 8.12 -9.56 24.92
C TYR A 445 6.59 -9.53 24.84
N ILE A 446 5.97 -10.57 24.28
CA ILE A 446 4.50 -10.73 24.21
C ILE A 446 3.87 -10.63 25.62
N PHE A 447 4.43 -11.34 26.60
CA PHE A 447 3.93 -11.30 27.98
C PHE A 447 4.19 -9.94 28.66
N LYS A 448 5.39 -9.37 28.48
CA LYS A 448 5.77 -8.06 29.04
C LYS A 448 4.85 -6.95 28.54
N MET A 449 4.53 -6.95 27.24
CA MET A 449 3.64 -5.97 26.62
C MET A 449 2.15 -6.28 26.83
N GLY A 450 1.81 -7.41 27.47
CA GLY A 450 0.44 -7.81 27.76
C GLY A 450 -0.36 -8.30 26.56
N ILE A 451 0.30 -8.58 25.43
CA ILE A 451 -0.36 -8.97 24.17
C ILE A 451 -1.16 -10.27 24.33
N ASN A 452 -0.68 -11.19 25.15
CA ASN A 452 -1.36 -12.44 25.46
C ASN A 452 -2.71 -12.27 26.19
N LYS A 453 -3.03 -11.06 26.69
CA LYS A 453 -4.30 -10.77 27.36
C LYS A 453 -5.42 -10.46 26.37
N HIS A 454 -5.10 -10.17 25.11
CA HIS A 454 -6.07 -9.83 24.08
C HIS A 454 -6.63 -11.10 23.43
N ARG A 455 -7.79 -11.57 23.92
CA ARG A 455 -8.44 -12.80 23.44
C ARG A 455 -8.93 -12.72 21.98
N GLY A 456 -9.17 -11.51 21.48
CA GLY A 456 -9.67 -11.25 20.12
C GLY A 456 -8.59 -11.24 19.03
N GLY A 457 -7.32 -11.41 19.39
CA GLY A 457 -6.18 -11.30 18.47
C GLY A 457 -5.14 -10.31 18.98
N THR A 458 -4.03 -10.20 18.26
CA THR A 458 -2.96 -9.24 18.54
C THR A 458 -3.42 -7.85 18.12
N PRO A 459 -3.50 -6.85 19.01
CA PRO A 459 -3.86 -5.49 18.60
C PRO A 459 -2.75 -4.87 17.75
N GLN A 460 -3.10 -3.93 16.87
CA GLN A 460 -2.12 -3.27 16.00
C GLN A 460 -1.08 -2.47 16.80
N SER A 461 -1.52 -1.86 17.91
CA SER A 461 -0.69 -1.22 18.90
C SER A 461 -1.30 -1.38 20.30
N ILE A 462 -0.73 -0.75 21.33
CA ILE A 462 -1.33 -0.65 22.67
C ILE A 462 -1.74 0.80 23.02
N TYR A 463 -1.79 1.67 22.01
CA TYR A 463 -2.06 3.10 22.16
C TYR A 463 -3.46 3.40 21.63
N ASP A 464 -4.34 3.93 22.48
CA ASP A 464 -5.69 4.33 22.09
C ASP A 464 -5.66 5.78 21.60
N THR A 465 -5.54 5.94 20.29
CA THR A 465 -5.35 7.26 19.64
C THR A 465 -6.58 7.71 18.86
N GLY A 466 -7.58 6.84 18.72
CA GLY A 466 -8.72 7.02 17.81
C GLY A 466 -8.40 6.73 16.34
N GLU A 467 -7.13 6.46 15.99
CA GLU A 467 -6.74 6.09 14.63
C GLU A 467 -7.02 4.61 14.35
N GLN A 468 -7.33 4.28 13.08
CA GLN A 468 -7.79 2.93 12.75
C GLN A 468 -6.71 1.85 12.87
N TRP A 469 -5.43 2.19 12.71
CA TRP A 469 -4.29 1.27 12.85
C TRP A 469 -3.61 1.40 14.22
N ASP A 470 -4.41 1.56 15.26
CA ASP A 470 -4.02 1.63 16.66
C ASP A 470 -5.03 0.84 17.53
N TYR A 471 -4.74 0.71 18.83
CA TYR A 471 -5.67 0.06 19.76
C TYR A 471 -7.03 0.80 19.74
N PRO A 472 -8.18 0.10 19.75
CA PRO A 472 -8.38 -1.33 20.01
C PRO A 472 -8.38 -2.24 18.77
N ASN A 473 -8.07 -1.73 17.59
CA ASN A 473 -8.12 -2.52 16.35
C ASN A 473 -6.93 -3.48 16.23
N ALA A 474 -7.09 -4.54 15.42
CA ALA A 474 -6.18 -5.68 15.32
C ALA A 474 -5.70 -5.96 13.90
#